data_AF-A0A2D7MUY3-F1
#
_entry.id   AF-A0A2D7MUY3-F1
#
_cell.length_a   1.000
_cell.length_b   1.000
_cell.length_c   1.000
_cell.angle_alpha   90.00
_cell.angle_beta   90.00
_cell.angle_gamma   90.00
#
_symmetry.space_group_name_H-M   'P 1'
#
loop_
_entity.id
_entity.type
_entity.pdbx_description
1 polymer ?
#
loop_
_entity_poly.entity_id
_entity_poly.type
_entity_poly.pdbx_seq_one_letter_code
_entity_poly.pdbx_strand_id
1 'polypeptide(L)'
;MHSVVYSQQKQLNTIIFRGSDQTEVLPVVALGEALHLSFDDLENLEEDYYYYIEHYNKDWSKSNLFQTEYISGFDGQRIINYQNSYNTLISYSNYTLTIPNNQIRITKSGHYKILIKNNQNELVLERKFLVYEPLAQIAGIVKRPRKINLGNEQQRIEVRVNINRNALIDFEQRTSLSIIQNFQWSTQKTFKTPDFQNSNQLIYNRDEIQFFGQNEFLFFDTKDIRSTNNSVREISYETPILMKLYTQRNRQLLPYTYNPDINGDFVIQTLQGTNASIEADYVNVDFSLENIG
;
A
#
# COMPACT_ATOMS: atom_id res chain seq x y z
N MET A 1 1.74 -25.84 -14.54
CA MET A 1 2.72 -24.89 -15.09
C MET A 1 2.05 -23.54 -15.23
N HIS A 2 2.31 -22.61 -14.32
CA HIS A 2 1.93 -21.21 -14.50
C HIS A 2 3.20 -20.49 -14.89
N SER A 3 3.30 -20.15 -16.18
CA SER A 3 4.35 -19.28 -16.69
C SER A 3 4.11 -17.88 -16.14
N VAL A 4 4.86 -17.51 -15.12
CA VAL A 4 5.00 -16.10 -14.72
C VAL A 4 5.85 -15.46 -15.82
N VAL A 5 5.19 -14.75 -16.73
CA VAL A 5 5.85 -13.86 -17.67
C VAL A 5 6.34 -12.68 -16.83
N TYR A 6 7.58 -12.74 -16.36
CA TYR A 6 8.30 -11.55 -15.93
C TYR A 6 8.59 -10.74 -17.19
N SER A 7 7.67 -9.85 -17.55
CA SER A 7 8.07 -8.65 -18.26
C SER A 7 9.08 -7.95 -17.36
N GLN A 8 10.32 -7.79 -17.84
CA GLN A 8 11.31 -6.93 -17.21
C GLN A 8 10.76 -5.50 -17.22
N GLN A 9 9.93 -5.15 -16.23
CA GLN A 9 9.61 -3.77 -15.94
C GLN A 9 10.88 -3.15 -15.35
N LYS A 10 11.36 -2.05 -15.93
CA LYS A 10 12.35 -1.15 -15.30
C LYS A 10 11.95 -0.95 -13.83
N GLN A 11 12.78 -1.41 -12.89
CA GLN A 11 12.39 -1.50 -11.49
C GLN A 11 12.70 -0.19 -10.77
N LEU A 12 11.71 0.70 -10.72
CA LEU A 12 11.69 1.74 -9.70
C LEU A 12 11.62 1.06 -8.32
N ASN A 13 12.43 1.54 -7.39
CA ASN A 13 12.58 0.98 -6.06
C ASN A 13 11.90 1.86 -5.00
N THR A 14 11.71 1.31 -3.80
CA THR A 14 11.20 2.03 -2.61
C THR A 14 9.96 2.88 -2.91
N ILE A 15 8.97 2.28 -3.58
CA ILE A 15 7.77 3.00 -3.96
C ILE A 15 6.86 3.18 -2.74
N ILE A 16 6.75 4.42 -2.26
CA ILE A 16 5.88 4.83 -1.16
C ILE A 16 4.73 5.63 -1.75
N PHE A 17 3.50 5.19 -1.54
CA PHE A 17 2.31 5.91 -2.00
C PHE A 17 1.25 5.99 -0.91
N ARG A 18 1.12 7.17 -0.30
CA ARG A 18 0.33 7.38 0.91
C ARG A 18 -0.60 8.58 0.80
N GLY A 19 -1.63 8.60 1.63
CA GLY A 19 -2.53 9.74 1.79
C GLY A 19 -1.92 10.86 2.61
N SER A 20 -2.77 11.78 3.08
CA SER A 20 -2.33 12.89 3.93
C SER A 20 -1.88 12.42 5.32
N ASP A 21 -2.50 11.37 5.84
CA ASP A 21 -2.00 10.65 7.01
C ASP A 21 -0.87 9.69 6.58
N GLN A 22 0.36 10.06 6.90
CA GLN A 22 1.56 9.27 6.55
C GLN A 22 1.67 7.95 7.31
N THR A 23 0.82 7.73 8.32
CA THR A 23 0.73 6.45 9.04
C THR A 23 -0.16 5.43 8.33
N GLU A 24 -0.96 5.87 7.35
CA GLU A 24 -1.77 4.98 6.52
C GLU A 24 -0.96 4.45 5.33
N VAL A 25 -0.87 3.12 5.26
CA VAL A 25 -0.14 2.41 4.21
C VAL A 25 -0.90 2.41 2.88
N LEU A 26 -2.23 2.47 2.93
CA LEU A 26 -3.04 2.54 1.72
C LEU A 26 -3.22 3.98 1.26
N PRO A 27 -3.10 4.25 -0.05
CA PRO A 27 -3.46 5.54 -0.62
C PRO A 27 -5.00 5.61 -0.75
N VAL A 28 -5.68 5.85 0.38
CA VAL A 28 -7.11 6.15 0.44
C VAL A 28 -7.26 7.53 1.04
N VAL A 29 -7.83 8.47 0.29
CA VAL A 29 -7.94 9.87 0.72
C VAL A 29 -9.33 10.41 0.50
N ALA A 30 -9.74 11.38 1.32
CA ALA A 30 -10.96 12.11 1.04
C ALA A 30 -10.78 12.97 -0.21
N LEU A 31 -11.87 13.25 -0.92
CA LEU A 31 -11.85 14.10 -2.11
C LEU A 31 -11.29 15.49 -1.76
N GLY A 32 -10.17 15.85 -2.39
CA GLY A 32 -9.48 17.12 -2.18
C GLY A 32 -8.26 17.03 -1.24
N GLU A 33 -8.09 15.93 -0.51
CA GLU A 33 -6.89 15.66 0.29
C GLU A 33 -5.68 15.27 -0.59
N ALA A 34 -4.49 15.40 -0.01
CA ALA A 34 -3.25 15.15 -0.72
C ALA A 34 -2.87 13.66 -0.69
N LEU A 35 -2.35 13.21 -1.83
CA LEU A 35 -1.65 11.95 -2.04
C LEU A 35 -0.18 12.25 -2.33
N HIS A 36 0.71 11.47 -1.72
CA HIS A 36 2.14 11.60 -1.85
C HIS A 36 2.73 10.31 -2.39
N LEU A 37 3.34 10.39 -3.57
CA LEU A 37 4.09 9.31 -4.20
C LEU A 37 5.58 9.64 -4.13
N SER A 38 6.40 8.69 -3.69
CA SER A 38 7.86 8.73 -3.80
C SER A 38 8.38 7.39 -4.30
N PHE A 39 9.47 7.42 -5.05
CA PHE A 39 10.17 6.25 -5.55
C PHE A 39 11.61 6.63 -5.93
N ASP A 40 12.48 5.63 -5.98
CA ASP A 40 13.88 5.78 -6.35
C ASP A 40 14.16 5.11 -7.69
N ASP A 41 15.01 5.75 -8.50
CA ASP A 41 15.60 5.14 -9.70
C ASP A 41 17.11 4.97 -9.50
N LEU A 42 17.58 3.72 -9.52
CA LEU A 42 18.99 3.35 -9.30
C LEU A 42 19.73 3.20 -10.64
N GLU A 43 19.02 3.10 -11.76
CA GLU A 43 19.59 2.76 -13.07
C GLU A 43 19.68 3.98 -13.98
N ASN A 44 18.62 4.79 -14.03
CA ASN A 44 18.50 5.93 -14.94
C ASN A 44 18.44 7.24 -14.13
N LEU A 45 19.60 7.64 -13.63
CA LEU A 45 19.72 8.87 -12.86
C LEU A 45 19.19 10.07 -13.66
N GLU A 46 18.35 10.87 -13.01
CA GLU A 46 17.75 12.08 -13.58
C GLU A 46 16.86 11.88 -14.83
N GLU A 47 16.36 10.66 -15.07
CA GLU A 47 15.41 10.34 -16.13
C GLU A 47 14.10 11.16 -16.05
N ASP A 48 13.52 11.45 -17.22
CA ASP A 48 12.28 12.22 -17.32
C ASP A 48 11.07 11.29 -17.13
N TYR A 49 10.45 11.36 -15.96
CA TYR A 49 9.21 10.64 -15.65
C TYR A 49 7.96 11.51 -15.78
N TYR A 50 6.88 10.92 -16.30
CA TYR A 50 5.59 11.55 -16.55
C TYR A 50 4.46 10.78 -15.86
N TYR A 51 3.54 11.48 -15.19
CA TYR A 51 2.44 10.84 -14.46
C TYR A 51 1.09 10.97 -15.18
N TYR A 52 0.29 9.91 -15.13
CA TYR A 52 -1.07 9.82 -15.65
C TYR A 52 -2.00 9.31 -14.56
N ILE A 53 -3.26 9.78 -14.57
CA ILE A 53 -4.27 9.35 -13.62
C ILE A 53 -5.47 8.82 -14.40
N GLU A 54 -5.81 7.56 -14.17
CA GLU A 54 -6.95 6.91 -14.83
C GLU A 54 -8.02 6.52 -13.80
N HIS A 55 -9.27 6.82 -14.10
CA HIS A 55 -10.42 6.40 -13.28
C HIS A 55 -10.91 4.99 -13.66
N TYR A 56 -11.23 4.20 -12.65
CA TYR A 56 -11.66 2.82 -12.72
C TYR A 56 -13.00 2.61 -11.99
N ASN A 57 -13.75 1.61 -12.44
CA ASN A 57 -14.91 1.13 -11.73
C ASN A 57 -14.49 0.34 -10.48
N LYS A 58 -15.46 0.02 -9.61
CA LYS A 58 -15.21 -0.72 -8.35
C LYS A 58 -14.54 -2.09 -8.50
N ASP A 59 -14.65 -2.70 -9.69
CA ASP A 59 -14.05 -3.98 -10.03
C ASP A 59 -12.68 -3.83 -10.71
N TRP A 60 -12.13 -2.62 -10.73
CA TRP A 60 -10.89 -2.26 -11.42
C TRP A 60 -10.94 -2.44 -12.94
N SER A 61 -12.13 -2.46 -13.56
CA SER A 61 -12.27 -2.25 -15.01
C SER A 61 -12.15 -0.76 -15.34
N LYS A 62 -11.53 -0.43 -16.48
CA LYS A 62 -11.38 0.96 -16.92
C LYS A 62 -12.76 1.58 -17.07
N SER A 63 -12.96 2.75 -16.48
CA SER A 63 -14.25 3.43 -16.58
C SER A 63 -14.42 4.07 -17.96
N ASN A 64 -15.67 4.28 -18.36
CA ASN A 64 -16.02 4.99 -19.60
C ASN A 64 -16.05 6.52 -19.41
N LEU A 65 -15.61 7.03 -18.25
CA LEU A 65 -15.58 8.46 -18.00
C LEU A 65 -14.48 9.12 -18.83
N PHE A 66 -14.81 10.27 -19.42
CA PHE A 66 -13.81 11.16 -19.99
C PHE A 66 -12.98 11.79 -18.87
N GLN A 67 -11.71 12.09 -19.15
CA GLN A 67 -10.79 12.66 -18.17
C GLN A 67 -11.33 13.93 -17.50
N THR A 68 -12.00 14.79 -18.28
CA THR A 68 -12.62 16.04 -17.81
C THR A 68 -13.75 15.83 -16.80
N GLU A 69 -14.30 14.61 -16.68
CA GLU A 69 -15.34 14.29 -15.69
C GLU A 69 -14.80 13.99 -14.30
N TYR A 70 -13.49 13.68 -14.17
CA TYR A 70 -12.89 13.27 -12.91
C TYR A 70 -11.57 13.97 -12.56
N ILE A 71 -10.98 14.69 -13.51
CA ILE A 71 -9.80 15.52 -13.34
C ILE A 71 -10.08 16.93 -13.85
N SER A 72 -9.63 17.91 -13.08
CA SER A 72 -9.41 19.28 -13.54
C SER A 72 -7.91 19.48 -13.80
N GLY A 73 -7.56 19.93 -15.01
CA GLY A 73 -6.18 20.11 -15.46
C GLY A 73 -5.75 19.03 -16.46
N PHE A 74 -4.44 18.80 -16.55
CA PHE A 74 -3.84 17.86 -17.51
C PHE A 74 -2.90 16.90 -16.80
N ASP A 75 -2.94 15.64 -17.22
CA ASP A 75 -1.91 14.67 -16.86
C ASP A 75 -0.81 14.63 -17.94
N GLY A 76 0.03 13.60 -17.92
CA GLY A 76 1.21 13.52 -18.78
C GLY A 76 2.23 14.62 -18.48
N GLN A 77 2.23 15.12 -17.24
CA GLN A 77 3.16 16.15 -16.80
C GLN A 77 4.42 15.50 -16.25
N ARG A 78 5.56 16.13 -16.51
CA ARG A 78 6.85 15.69 -15.98
C ARG A 78 6.87 15.85 -14.46
N ILE A 79 7.43 14.86 -13.76
CA ILE A 79 7.77 14.96 -12.33
C ILE A 79 9.06 15.77 -12.23
N ILE A 80 8.93 17.01 -11.75
CA ILE A 80 10.06 17.95 -11.66
C ILE A 80 10.79 17.80 -10.33
N ASN A 81 10.10 17.37 -9.26
CA ASN A 81 10.69 17.29 -7.94
C ASN A 81 11.42 15.97 -7.75
N TYR A 82 12.75 16.00 -7.90
CA TYR A 82 13.63 14.89 -7.58
C TYR A 82 14.94 15.39 -6.99
N GLN A 83 15.61 14.52 -6.24
CA GLN A 83 16.91 14.79 -5.64
C GLN A 83 17.80 13.55 -5.81
N ASN A 84 19.06 13.76 -6.16
CA ASN A 84 20.01 12.66 -6.21
C ASN A 84 20.45 12.24 -4.82
N SER A 85 20.83 10.98 -4.70
CA SER A 85 21.41 10.44 -3.49
C SER A 85 22.70 11.19 -3.11
N TYR A 86 22.96 11.27 -1.81
CA TYR A 86 24.06 12.02 -1.25
C TYR A 86 24.85 11.15 -0.27
N ASN A 87 26.15 11.02 -0.52
CA ASN A 87 27.07 10.19 0.28
C ASN A 87 26.63 8.72 0.45
N THR A 88 25.97 8.15 -0.56
CA THR A 88 25.59 6.73 -0.62
C THR A 88 26.58 5.93 -1.47
N LEU A 89 26.74 4.64 -1.21
CA LEU A 89 27.51 3.72 -2.05
C LEU A 89 26.78 3.42 -3.35
N ILE A 90 25.46 3.30 -3.28
CA ILE A 90 24.60 3.12 -4.46
C ILE A 90 23.98 4.46 -4.83
N SER A 91 24.28 4.94 -6.03
CA SER A 91 23.68 6.15 -6.58
C SER A 91 22.22 5.91 -6.95
N TYR A 92 21.34 6.86 -6.64
CA TYR A 92 19.95 6.85 -7.09
C TYR A 92 19.39 8.27 -7.21
N SER A 93 18.28 8.41 -7.93
CA SER A 93 17.48 9.64 -7.95
C SER A 93 16.14 9.38 -7.26
N ASN A 94 15.88 10.10 -6.16
CA ASN A 94 14.62 10.05 -5.43
C ASN A 94 13.62 11.04 -6.03
N TYR A 95 12.51 10.52 -6.57
CA TYR A 95 11.42 11.31 -7.12
C TYR A 95 10.31 11.47 -6.10
N THR A 96 9.64 12.62 -6.12
CA THR A 96 8.44 12.86 -5.32
C THR A 96 7.36 13.57 -6.13
N LEU A 97 6.11 13.17 -5.90
CA LEU A 97 4.92 13.74 -6.53
C LEU A 97 3.83 13.89 -5.48
N THR A 98 3.23 15.08 -5.44
CA THR A 98 2.04 15.35 -4.64
C THR A 98 0.87 15.68 -5.56
N ILE A 99 -0.30 15.07 -5.30
CA ILE A 99 -1.57 15.34 -5.99
C ILE A 99 -2.61 15.71 -4.91
N PRO A 100 -3.39 16.79 -5.06
CA PRO A 100 -3.40 17.73 -6.17
C PRO A 100 -2.13 18.59 -6.22
N ASN A 101 -1.86 19.15 -7.40
CA ASN A 101 -0.82 20.15 -7.61
C ASN A 101 -1.31 21.22 -8.62
N ASN A 102 -0.42 22.10 -9.07
CA ASN A 102 -0.79 23.18 -10.00
C ASN A 102 -1.31 22.68 -11.36
N GLN A 103 -0.99 21.45 -11.75
CA GLN A 103 -1.35 20.90 -13.05
C GLN A 103 -2.59 20.00 -12.99
N ILE A 104 -2.83 19.33 -11.86
CA ILE A 104 -3.87 18.32 -11.76
C ILE A 104 -4.60 18.33 -10.40
N ARG A 105 -5.92 18.17 -10.45
CA ARG A 105 -6.77 17.94 -9.28
C ARG A 105 -7.83 16.90 -9.61
N ILE A 106 -8.01 15.92 -8.72
CA ILE A 106 -9.10 14.96 -8.81
C ILE A 106 -10.39 15.63 -8.31
N THR A 107 -11.46 15.54 -9.10
CA THR A 107 -12.74 16.21 -8.84
C THR A 107 -13.88 15.25 -8.56
N LYS A 108 -13.62 13.93 -8.66
CA LYS A 108 -14.63 12.89 -8.44
C LYS A 108 -14.10 11.80 -7.51
N SER A 109 -14.93 11.28 -6.62
CA SER A 109 -14.60 10.08 -5.85
C SER A 109 -14.59 8.86 -6.77
N GLY A 110 -13.83 7.83 -6.41
CA GLY A 110 -13.71 6.64 -7.23
C GLY A 110 -12.46 5.82 -6.99
N HIS A 111 -12.31 4.80 -7.83
CA HIS A 111 -11.11 3.99 -7.89
C HIS A 111 -10.20 4.58 -8.95
N TYR A 112 -8.91 4.69 -8.65
CA TYR A 112 -7.96 5.29 -9.55
C TYR A 112 -6.69 4.45 -9.66
N LYS A 113 -6.00 4.61 -10.78
CA LYS A 113 -4.60 4.23 -10.87
C LYS A 113 -3.78 5.45 -11.25
N ILE A 114 -2.62 5.56 -10.61
CA ILE A 114 -1.55 6.42 -11.07
C ILE A 114 -0.57 5.58 -11.89
N LEU A 115 -0.23 6.08 -13.06
CA LEU A 115 0.70 5.46 -14.00
C LEU A 115 1.88 6.39 -14.18
N ILE A 116 3.10 5.88 -14.02
CA ILE A 116 4.33 6.63 -14.33
C ILE A 116 4.94 6.03 -15.59
N LYS A 117 5.28 6.90 -16.53
CA LYS A 117 5.95 6.55 -17.78
C LYS A 117 7.26 7.30 -17.92
N ASN A 118 8.23 6.70 -18.60
CA ASN A 118 9.49 7.37 -18.95
C ASN A 118 9.35 8.24 -20.21
N ASN A 119 10.43 8.89 -20.62
CA ASN A 119 10.55 9.67 -21.86
C ASN A 119 10.27 8.88 -23.14
N GLN A 120 10.41 7.56 -23.15
CA GLN A 120 10.01 6.69 -24.27
C GLN A 120 8.53 6.29 -24.22
N ASN A 121 7.73 6.86 -23.31
CA ASN A 121 6.31 6.56 -23.10
C ASN A 121 6.06 5.09 -22.67
N GLU A 122 7.06 4.43 -22.07
CA GLU A 122 6.94 3.09 -21.51
C GLU A 122 6.40 3.16 -20.08
N LEU A 123 5.46 2.29 -19.71
CA LEU A 123 4.94 2.20 -18.34
C LEU A 123 5.96 1.56 -17.41
N VAL A 124 6.45 2.32 -16.43
CA VAL A 124 7.45 1.86 -15.45
C VAL A 124 6.85 1.60 -14.06
N LEU A 125 5.74 2.26 -13.72
CA LEU A 125 5.07 2.08 -12.44
C LEU A 125 3.54 2.25 -12.59
N GLU A 126 2.81 1.33 -11.96
CA GLU A 126 1.37 1.44 -11.75
C GLU A 126 1.07 1.24 -10.26
N ARG A 127 0.25 2.13 -9.68
CA ARG A 127 -0.28 1.98 -8.32
C ARG A 127 -1.76 2.33 -8.26
N LYS A 128 -2.51 1.55 -7.48
CA LYS A 128 -3.94 1.75 -7.21
C LYS A 128 -4.12 2.70 -6.03
N PHE A 129 -5.13 3.55 -6.09
CA PHE A 129 -5.57 4.37 -4.96
C PHE A 129 -7.07 4.64 -5.01
N LEU A 130 -7.63 5.07 -3.88
CA LEU A 130 -9.03 5.42 -3.75
C LEU A 130 -9.18 6.88 -3.34
N VAL A 131 -10.17 7.54 -3.91
CA VAL A 131 -10.64 8.85 -3.46
C VAL A 131 -12.08 8.69 -3.01
N TYR A 132 -12.39 9.05 -1.76
CA TYR A 132 -13.73 8.87 -1.19
C TYR A 132 -14.39 10.20 -0.81
N GLU A 133 -15.72 10.19 -0.76
CA GLU A 133 -16.49 11.26 -0.13
C GLU A 133 -17.02 10.74 1.21
N PRO A 134 -16.91 11.49 2.31
CA PRO A 134 -17.34 11.05 3.65
C PRO A 134 -18.88 11.12 3.81
N LEU A 135 -19.62 10.44 2.94
CA LEU A 135 -21.09 10.41 2.93
C LEU A 135 -21.68 9.40 3.92
N ALA A 136 -20.84 8.55 4.49
CA ALA A 136 -21.20 7.55 5.48
C ALA A 136 -20.10 7.38 6.52
N GLN A 137 -20.48 7.04 7.75
CA GLN A 137 -19.55 6.68 8.81
C GLN A 137 -19.48 5.15 8.92
N ILE A 138 -18.28 4.59 8.82
CA ILE A 138 -18.04 3.15 8.88
C ILE A 138 -17.35 2.83 10.21
N ALA A 139 -17.88 1.84 10.94
CA ALA A 139 -17.27 1.31 12.16
C ALA A 139 -17.13 -0.21 12.04
N GLY A 140 -15.91 -0.71 12.17
CA GLY A 140 -15.58 -2.13 12.19
C GLY A 140 -15.18 -2.59 13.60
N ILE A 141 -15.61 -3.78 14.01
CA ILE A 141 -15.21 -4.40 15.27
C ILE A 141 -14.75 -5.83 14.99
N VAL A 142 -13.53 -6.16 15.43
CA VAL A 142 -13.02 -7.52 15.38
C VAL A 142 -13.58 -8.33 16.54
N LYS A 143 -14.09 -9.52 16.26
CA LYS A 143 -14.71 -10.46 17.20
C LYS A 143 -14.17 -11.86 16.99
N ARG A 144 -14.26 -12.69 18.03
CA ARG A 144 -14.02 -14.13 17.88
C ARG A 144 -15.07 -14.75 16.94
N PRO A 145 -14.68 -15.73 16.10
CA PRO A 145 -15.60 -16.54 15.32
C PRO A 145 -16.63 -17.23 16.22
N ARG A 146 -17.86 -17.43 15.71
CA ARG A 146 -18.92 -18.11 16.46
C ARG A 146 -18.68 -19.63 16.57
N LYS A 147 -18.00 -20.21 15.59
CA LYS A 147 -17.64 -21.65 15.57
C LYS A 147 -16.38 -21.89 16.40
N ILE A 148 -16.50 -22.74 17.42
CA ILE A 148 -15.42 -23.04 18.38
C ILE A 148 -14.17 -23.58 17.69
N ASN A 149 -14.32 -24.45 16.69
CA ASN A 149 -13.20 -25.08 15.97
C ASN A 149 -12.35 -24.10 15.14
N LEU A 150 -12.81 -22.86 14.94
CA LEU A 150 -12.10 -21.82 14.18
C LEU A 150 -11.66 -20.65 15.08
N GLY A 151 -12.01 -20.68 16.36
CA GLY A 151 -11.91 -19.53 17.26
C GLY A 151 -10.50 -19.00 17.51
N ASN A 152 -9.48 -19.84 17.30
CA ASN A 152 -8.08 -19.50 17.56
C ASN A 152 -7.31 -19.07 16.30
N GLU A 153 -7.86 -19.30 15.10
CA GLU A 153 -7.16 -19.06 13.84
C GLU A 153 -7.82 -17.98 12.98
N GLN A 154 -9.08 -17.65 13.28
CA GLN A 154 -9.86 -16.70 12.50
C GLN A 154 -10.34 -15.52 13.33
N GLN A 155 -10.57 -14.42 12.65
CA GLN A 155 -11.06 -13.17 13.18
C GLN A 155 -12.31 -12.79 12.40
N ARG A 156 -13.45 -12.71 13.08
CA ARG A 156 -14.71 -12.27 12.48
C ARG A 156 -14.81 -10.75 12.59
N ILE A 157 -15.35 -10.09 11.59
CA ILE A 157 -15.53 -8.63 11.58
C ILE A 157 -17.01 -8.33 11.54
N GLU A 158 -17.46 -7.48 12.45
CA GLU A 158 -18.78 -6.84 12.38
C GLU A 158 -18.60 -5.40 11.89
N VAL A 159 -19.30 -5.03 10.82
CA VAL A 159 -19.24 -3.69 10.25
C VAL A 159 -20.61 -3.02 10.34
N ARG A 160 -20.61 -1.78 10.82
CA ARG A 160 -21.78 -0.90 10.84
C ARG A 160 -21.49 0.32 9.98
N VAL A 161 -22.39 0.60 9.06
CA VAL A 161 -22.31 1.75 8.17
C VAL A 161 -23.50 2.66 8.46
N ASN A 162 -23.24 3.82 9.07
CA ASN A 162 -24.24 4.84 9.31
C ASN A 162 -24.29 5.77 8.10
N ILE A 163 -25.46 5.91 7.50
CA ILE A 163 -25.66 6.62 6.23
C ILE A 163 -26.58 7.82 6.46
N ASN A 164 -26.16 8.97 5.94
CA ASN A 164 -27.01 10.14 5.88
C ASN A 164 -27.96 10.02 4.66
N ARG A 165 -29.23 9.68 4.89
CA ARG A 165 -30.23 9.52 3.81
C ARG A 165 -30.43 10.76 2.96
N ASN A 166 -30.16 11.96 3.50
CA ASN A 166 -30.26 13.18 2.72
C ASN A 166 -29.18 13.26 1.62
N ALA A 167 -28.08 12.52 1.77
CA ALA A 167 -26.97 12.48 0.82
C ALA A 167 -27.02 11.27 -0.13
N LEU A 168 -27.67 10.16 0.27
CA LEU A 168 -27.65 8.89 -0.48
C LEU A 168 -29.06 8.28 -0.60
N ILE A 169 -29.70 8.49 -1.75
CA ILE A 169 -30.99 7.89 -2.12
C ILE A 169 -30.76 6.46 -2.65
N ASP A 170 -31.66 5.54 -2.32
CA ASP A 170 -31.63 4.12 -2.73
C ASP A 170 -30.31 3.39 -2.44
N PHE A 171 -29.62 3.80 -1.37
CA PHE A 171 -28.32 3.23 -0.98
C PHE A 171 -28.39 1.72 -0.81
N GLU A 172 -29.55 1.20 -0.49
CA GLU A 172 -29.78 -0.18 -0.07
C GLU A 172 -29.62 -1.16 -1.23
N GLN A 173 -29.87 -0.70 -2.46
CA GLN A 173 -29.67 -1.47 -3.68
C GLN A 173 -28.37 -1.12 -4.41
N ARG A 174 -27.71 -0.02 -4.02
CA ARG A 174 -26.58 0.57 -4.74
C ARG A 174 -25.25 0.51 -3.98
N THR A 175 -25.25 0.02 -2.75
CA THR A 175 -24.05 -0.08 -1.92
C THR A 175 -23.50 -1.51 -1.91
N SER A 176 -22.19 -1.62 -1.73
CA SER A 176 -21.51 -2.87 -1.42
C SER A 176 -20.36 -2.57 -0.47
N LEU A 177 -20.12 -3.46 0.49
CA LEU A 177 -19.01 -3.36 1.42
C LEU A 177 -17.82 -4.18 0.91
N SER A 178 -16.64 -3.58 0.84
CA SER A 178 -15.40 -4.31 0.63
C SER A 178 -14.51 -4.18 1.86
N ILE A 179 -13.91 -5.29 2.28
CA ILE A 179 -13.00 -5.37 3.42
C ILE A 179 -11.71 -6.02 2.95
N ILE A 180 -10.58 -5.45 3.32
CA ILE A 180 -9.24 -5.95 3.05
C ILE A 180 -8.49 -6.10 4.36
N GLN A 181 -7.66 -7.13 4.47
CA GLN A 181 -6.80 -7.38 5.61
C GLN A 181 -5.39 -6.83 5.33
N ASN A 182 -4.81 -6.14 6.31
CA ASN A 182 -3.42 -5.65 6.29
C ASN A 182 -3.06 -4.95 4.98
N PHE A 183 -3.98 -4.15 4.44
CA PHE A 183 -3.76 -3.35 3.23
C PHE A 183 -3.50 -4.17 1.95
N GLN A 184 -3.81 -5.48 1.95
CA GLN A 184 -3.58 -6.37 0.81
C GLN A 184 -4.85 -6.57 -0.02
N TRP A 185 -4.88 -6.01 -1.23
CA TRP A 185 -6.00 -6.16 -2.18
C TRP A 185 -6.34 -7.61 -2.52
N SER A 186 -5.37 -8.53 -2.49
CA SER A 186 -5.59 -9.96 -2.72
C SER A 186 -6.48 -10.62 -1.67
N THR A 187 -6.60 -10.01 -0.48
CA THR A 187 -7.46 -10.51 0.61
C THR A 187 -8.88 -9.99 0.53
N GLN A 188 -9.21 -9.12 -0.45
CA GLN A 188 -10.48 -8.42 -0.52
C GLN A 188 -11.69 -9.37 -0.48
N LYS A 189 -12.60 -9.10 0.45
CA LYS A 189 -13.93 -9.72 0.50
C LYS A 189 -15.00 -8.67 0.26
N THR A 190 -15.94 -8.94 -0.64
CA THR A 190 -16.99 -8.01 -1.03
C THR A 190 -18.37 -8.57 -0.75
N PHE A 191 -19.21 -7.76 -0.09
CA PHE A 191 -20.56 -8.11 0.34
C PHE A 191 -21.56 -7.12 -0.25
N LYS A 192 -22.48 -7.63 -1.07
CA LYS A 192 -23.49 -6.80 -1.76
C LYS A 192 -24.71 -6.50 -0.91
N THR A 193 -25.05 -7.37 0.04
CA THR A 193 -26.25 -7.25 0.86
C THR A 193 -25.88 -7.17 2.34
N PRO A 194 -26.47 -6.23 3.11
CA PRO A 194 -26.34 -6.21 4.56
C PRO A 194 -27.11 -7.38 5.20
N ASP A 195 -26.82 -7.68 6.46
CA ASP A 195 -27.58 -8.64 7.28
C ASP A 195 -28.77 -7.98 7.95
N PHE A 196 -28.58 -6.73 8.40
CA PHE A 196 -29.65 -5.89 8.90
C PHE A 196 -29.56 -4.51 8.27
N GLN A 197 -30.72 -3.94 7.99
CA GLN A 197 -30.87 -2.63 7.42
C GLN A 197 -32.00 -1.91 8.15
N ASN A 198 -31.74 -0.67 8.57
CA ASN A 198 -32.76 0.22 9.11
C ASN A 198 -32.75 1.55 8.32
N SER A 199 -33.46 2.56 8.83
CA SER A 199 -33.60 3.85 8.17
C SER A 199 -32.30 4.65 8.05
N ASN A 200 -31.18 4.31 8.70
CA ASN A 200 -29.94 5.09 8.56
C ASN A 200 -28.68 4.25 8.78
N GLN A 201 -28.80 2.93 8.81
CA GLN A 201 -27.72 2.03 9.16
C GLN A 201 -27.82 0.73 8.38
N LEU A 202 -26.66 0.29 7.90
CA LEU A 202 -26.42 -1.06 7.40
C LEU A 202 -25.53 -1.80 8.39
N ILE A 203 -25.87 -3.05 8.68
CA ILE A 203 -25.08 -3.93 9.55
C ILE A 203 -24.69 -5.17 8.77
N TYR A 204 -23.40 -5.47 8.77
CA TYR A 204 -22.80 -6.67 8.19
C TYR A 204 -22.16 -7.46 9.35
N ASN A 205 -22.73 -8.62 9.67
CA ASN A 205 -22.35 -9.44 10.82
C ASN A 205 -22.42 -10.97 10.59
N ARG A 206 -22.62 -11.41 9.34
CA ARG A 206 -22.61 -12.84 8.96
C ARG A 206 -21.24 -13.49 9.16
N ASP A 207 -21.23 -14.81 9.22
CA ASP A 207 -20.03 -15.58 9.58
C ASP A 207 -18.96 -15.57 8.47
N GLU A 208 -19.34 -15.32 7.21
CA GLU A 208 -18.43 -15.24 6.07
C GLU A 208 -17.48 -14.03 6.14
N ILE A 209 -17.83 -13.02 6.94
CA ILE A 209 -17.03 -11.83 7.19
C ILE A 209 -15.95 -12.16 8.22
N GLN A 210 -15.03 -13.05 7.84
CA GLN A 210 -13.95 -13.52 8.68
C GLN A 210 -12.66 -13.67 7.90
N PHE A 211 -11.53 -13.43 8.54
CA PHE A 211 -10.18 -13.55 7.97
C PHE A 211 -9.36 -14.50 8.84
N PHE A 212 -8.32 -15.11 8.28
CA PHE A 212 -7.33 -15.79 9.13
C PHE A 212 -6.56 -14.73 9.91
N GLY A 213 -6.40 -14.92 11.22
CA GLY A 213 -5.68 -13.98 12.08
C GLY A 213 -4.20 -13.85 11.74
N GLN A 214 -3.62 -14.88 11.10
CA GLN A 214 -2.20 -14.97 10.76
C GLN A 214 -1.32 -14.70 12.00
N ASN A 215 -0.13 -14.16 11.81
CA ASN A 215 0.83 -13.81 12.85
C ASN A 215 1.43 -12.44 12.49
N GLU A 216 1.99 -11.73 13.46
CA GLU A 216 2.64 -10.44 13.21
C GLU A 216 3.83 -10.61 12.25
N PHE A 217 4.04 -9.62 11.39
CA PHE A 217 5.14 -9.58 10.43
C PHE A 217 6.48 -9.64 11.14
N LEU A 218 7.43 -10.36 10.54
CA LEU A 218 8.82 -10.30 10.95
C LEU A 218 9.40 -8.97 10.46
N PHE A 219 10.25 -8.35 11.28
CA PHE A 219 10.94 -7.11 10.93
C PHE A 219 12.45 -7.30 11.00
N PHE A 220 13.16 -6.41 10.32
CA PHE A 220 14.60 -6.28 10.41
C PHE A 220 14.97 -4.80 10.35
N ASP A 221 16.12 -4.44 10.92
CA ASP A 221 16.62 -3.07 10.97
C ASP A 221 18.03 -3.01 10.37
N THR A 222 18.21 -2.18 9.35
CA THR A 222 19.50 -1.97 8.65
C THR A 222 19.88 -0.49 8.60
N LYS A 223 19.34 0.33 9.52
CA LYS A 223 19.61 1.79 9.53
C LYS A 223 21.08 2.16 9.76
N ASP A 224 21.89 1.24 10.29
CA ASP A 224 23.34 1.39 10.35
C ASP A 224 24.01 0.34 9.47
N ILE A 225 24.53 0.78 8.33
CA ILE A 225 25.16 -0.13 7.37
C ILE A 225 26.55 -0.62 7.79
N ARG A 226 27.04 -0.16 8.95
CA ARG A 226 28.40 -0.41 9.45
C ARG A 226 28.44 -1.37 10.64
N SER A 227 27.30 -1.78 11.18
CA SER A 227 27.24 -2.62 12.38
C SER A 227 26.14 -3.67 12.33
N THR A 228 26.42 -4.82 12.94
CA THR A 228 25.43 -5.87 13.16
C THR A 228 24.51 -5.50 14.33
N ASN A 229 23.34 -6.14 14.40
CA ASN A 229 22.37 -5.91 15.46
C ASN A 229 21.53 -7.18 15.69
N ASN A 230 20.41 -7.07 16.40
CA ASN A 230 19.55 -8.22 16.71
C ASN A 230 18.87 -8.85 15.49
N SER A 231 18.83 -8.16 14.35
CA SER A 231 18.28 -8.65 13.08
C SER A 231 19.38 -9.12 12.12
N VAL A 232 20.53 -8.43 12.09
CA VAL A 232 21.64 -8.67 11.15
C VAL A 232 22.74 -9.50 11.80
N ARG A 233 23.01 -10.70 11.27
CA ARG A 233 24.02 -11.64 11.78
C ARG A 233 25.42 -11.30 11.28
N GLU A 234 25.54 -10.95 10.00
CA GLU A 234 26.82 -10.84 9.30
C GLU A 234 26.71 -9.77 8.21
N ILE A 235 27.77 -8.99 8.03
CA ILE A 235 27.88 -7.96 6.99
C ILE A 235 29.12 -8.24 6.14
N SER A 236 28.93 -8.30 4.83
CA SER A 236 29.99 -8.35 3.83
C SER A 236 30.06 -7.00 3.11
N TYR A 237 31.19 -6.31 3.25
CA TYR A 237 31.43 -5.01 2.62
C TYR A 237 31.83 -5.14 1.14
N GLU A 238 30.90 -5.65 0.34
CA GLU A 238 30.92 -5.59 -1.12
C GLU A 238 30.08 -4.41 -1.63
N THR A 239 29.91 -4.25 -2.94
CA THR A 239 29.10 -3.16 -3.52
C THR A 239 28.05 -3.74 -4.46
N PRO A 240 26.74 -3.68 -4.11
CA PRO A 240 26.16 -3.19 -2.84
C PRO A 240 26.58 -4.03 -1.62
N ILE A 241 26.56 -3.45 -0.42
CA ILE A 241 26.82 -4.20 0.84
C ILE A 241 25.85 -5.37 0.95
N LEU A 242 26.32 -6.53 1.40
CA LEU A 242 25.47 -7.68 1.70
C LEU A 242 25.30 -7.85 3.21
N MET A 243 24.05 -7.88 3.66
CA MET A 243 23.66 -8.14 5.04
C MET A 243 22.90 -9.46 5.15
N LYS A 244 23.42 -10.40 5.92
CA LYS A 244 22.74 -11.66 6.20
C LYS A 244 21.97 -11.55 7.50
N LEU A 245 20.66 -11.81 7.44
CA LEU A 245 19.80 -11.80 8.62
C LEU A 245 19.92 -13.11 9.41
N TYR A 246 19.53 -13.07 10.69
CA TYR A 246 19.35 -14.31 11.44
C TYR A 246 18.23 -15.16 10.82
N THR A 247 18.48 -16.47 10.71
CA THR A 247 17.50 -17.44 10.21
C THR A 247 16.24 -17.44 11.07
N GLN A 248 15.10 -17.22 10.42
CA GLN A 248 13.78 -17.24 11.02
C GLN A 248 13.24 -18.66 11.06
N ARG A 249 12.40 -18.99 12.04
CA ARG A 249 11.76 -20.32 12.14
C ARG A 249 10.32 -20.26 11.70
N ASN A 250 9.82 -21.37 11.16
CA ASN A 250 8.38 -21.54 10.95
C ASN A 250 7.64 -21.48 12.30
N ARG A 251 6.65 -20.57 12.41
CA ARG A 251 5.86 -20.33 13.63
C ARG A 251 4.46 -20.98 13.60
N GLN A 252 4.13 -21.76 12.57
CA GLN A 252 2.78 -22.32 12.40
C GLN A 252 2.33 -23.24 13.55
N LEU A 253 3.24 -24.03 14.11
CA LEU A 253 2.96 -24.96 15.21
C LEU A 253 3.38 -24.44 16.59
N LEU A 254 3.87 -23.19 16.65
CA LEU A 254 4.31 -22.58 17.90
C LEU A 254 3.16 -21.81 18.56
N PRO A 255 3.11 -21.77 19.91
CA PRO A 255 2.19 -20.89 20.61
C PRO A 255 2.37 -19.44 20.20
N TYR A 256 1.26 -18.69 20.14
CA TYR A 256 1.29 -17.26 19.87
C TYR A 256 2.14 -16.52 20.91
N THR A 257 2.96 -15.60 20.43
CA THR A 257 3.74 -14.68 21.25
C THR A 257 3.52 -13.28 20.71
N TYR A 258 3.11 -12.36 21.58
CA TYR A 258 2.86 -10.96 21.21
C TYR A 258 4.15 -10.31 20.67
N ASN A 259 4.10 -9.83 19.43
CA ASN A 259 5.23 -9.17 18.77
C ASN A 259 4.71 -8.01 17.89
N PRO A 260 4.49 -6.82 18.46
CA PRO A 260 3.86 -5.71 17.73
C PRO A 260 4.65 -5.30 16.50
N ASP A 261 3.94 -4.94 15.44
CA ASP A 261 4.49 -4.56 14.15
C ASP A 261 3.77 -3.33 13.56
N ILE A 262 4.14 -2.97 12.32
CA ILE A 262 3.46 -1.93 11.52
C ILE A 262 2.70 -2.56 10.34
N ASN A 263 2.16 -3.77 10.52
CA ASN A 263 1.33 -4.49 9.56
C ASN A 263 1.95 -4.65 8.15
N GLY A 264 3.27 -4.86 8.09
CA GLY A 264 4.01 -5.08 6.84
C GLY A 264 4.46 -3.80 6.14
N ASP A 265 4.27 -2.63 6.75
CA ASP A 265 4.87 -1.38 6.30
C ASP A 265 6.38 -1.34 6.58
N PHE A 266 7.07 -0.35 6.02
CA PHE A 266 8.48 -0.08 6.28
C PHE A 266 8.75 1.41 6.48
N VAL A 267 9.91 1.72 7.08
CA VAL A 267 10.37 3.09 7.29
C VAL A 267 11.82 3.19 6.83
N ILE A 268 12.09 4.12 5.91
CA ILE A 268 13.45 4.38 5.43
C ILE A 268 14.19 5.23 6.47
N GLN A 269 15.33 4.71 6.96
CA GLN A 269 16.15 5.35 7.98
C GLN A 269 17.64 5.10 7.72
N THR A 270 18.47 6.03 8.18
CA THR A 270 19.93 5.92 8.17
C THR A 270 20.49 6.60 9.43
N LEU A 271 21.55 6.06 10.02
CA LEU A 271 22.32 6.74 11.07
C LEU A 271 23.48 7.57 10.49
N GLN A 272 23.73 7.45 9.19
CA GLN A 272 24.82 8.15 8.50
C GLN A 272 24.38 9.50 7.90
N GLY A 273 23.10 9.86 8.05
CA GLY A 273 22.52 11.06 7.48
C GLY A 273 21.38 11.63 8.33
N THR A 274 20.89 12.79 7.91
CA THR A 274 19.73 13.49 8.46
C THR A 274 18.51 13.41 7.56
N ASN A 275 18.69 13.24 6.25
CA ASN A 275 17.62 13.07 5.27
C ASN A 275 17.64 11.67 4.67
N ALA A 276 16.89 10.75 5.27
CA ALA A 276 16.88 9.35 4.85
C ALA A 276 16.36 9.13 3.42
N SER A 277 15.63 10.08 2.80
CA SER A 277 15.16 9.90 1.42
C SER A 277 16.28 9.94 0.39
N ILE A 278 17.40 10.61 0.68
CA ILE A 278 18.54 10.74 -0.24
C ILE A 278 19.88 10.27 0.37
N GLU A 279 19.94 10.04 1.68
CA GLU A 279 21.18 9.66 2.38
C GLU A 279 21.14 8.21 2.92
N ALA A 280 20.03 7.47 2.74
CA ALA A 280 19.96 6.05 3.05
C ALA A 280 20.54 5.23 1.89
N ASP A 281 21.29 4.18 2.20
CA ASP A 281 21.97 3.38 1.18
C ASP A 281 21.17 2.12 0.82
N TYR A 282 21.37 1.63 -0.40
CA TYR A 282 20.83 0.34 -0.83
C TYR A 282 21.81 -0.78 -0.49
N VAL A 283 21.28 -1.81 0.15
CA VAL A 283 22.03 -3.00 0.55
C VAL A 283 21.31 -4.25 0.07
N ASN A 284 22.07 -5.28 -0.27
CA ASN A 284 21.54 -6.62 -0.48
C ASN A 284 21.22 -7.24 0.88
N VAL A 285 20.00 -7.73 1.05
CA VAL A 285 19.57 -8.41 2.28
C VAL A 285 19.31 -9.88 1.98
N ASP A 286 20.04 -10.75 2.67
CA ASP A 286 19.86 -12.21 2.59
C ASP A 286 18.92 -12.68 3.71
N PHE A 287 17.75 -13.16 3.29
CA PHE A 287 16.71 -13.70 4.16
C PHE A 287 16.83 -15.22 4.26
N SER A 288 16.77 -15.74 5.48
CA SER A 288 16.83 -17.17 5.72
C SER A 288 15.62 -17.63 6.54
N LEU A 289 14.94 -18.69 6.08
CA LEU A 289 13.83 -19.33 6.76
C LEU A 289 14.13 -20.82 6.94
N GLU A 290 14.17 -21.27 8.19
CA GLU A 290 14.27 -22.67 8.55
C GLU A 290 12.90 -23.34 8.37
N ASN A 291 12.80 -24.22 7.38
CA ASN A 291 11.60 -25.02 7.16
C ASN A 291 11.80 -26.40 7.80
N ILE A 292 11.43 -26.51 9.08
CA ILE A 292 11.32 -27.82 9.73
C ILE A 292 9.95 -28.38 9.33
N GLY A 293 9.96 -29.38 8.44
CA GLY A 293 8.77 -30.15 8.06
C GLY A 293 8.34 -31.14 9.13
#